data_AF-X1JV42-F1
#
_entry.id   AF-X1JV42-F1
#
_cell.length_a   1.000
_cell.length_b   1.000
_cell.length_c   1.000
_cell.angle_alpha   90.00
_cell.angle_beta   90.00
_cell.angle_gamma   90.00
#
_symmetry.space_group_name_H-M   'P 1'
#
loop_
_entity.id
_entity.type
_entity.pdbx_description
1 polymer ?
#
loop_
_entity_poly.entity_id
_entity_poly.type
_entity_poly.pdbx_seq_one_letter_code
_entity_poly.pdbx_strand_id
1 'polypeptide(L)'
;EEESVIILREIGKQAATESCERHTAVFKWMPGSPKKIVEYFELLWVVVFGKELEEGDLTYQEIPKEGSKYNDYIIKIKSCPLCAGYGLDNEDTFDFQKVKSKDSEGFACGLTGMLESVANFILKIKRNDYRINIVEQKCIAKGEESLQFICKIYDNIEWKNLMSTQIQDKIKSGVKFEENLEDEVVQETKLDIIDKLQEVLSLDKIEELLEEPLEGIKEKVAEIIEDKL
;
A
#
# COMPACT_ATOMS: atom_id res chain seq x y z
N GLU A 1 3.23 14.01 -20.13
CA GLU A 1 3.72 13.96 -18.74
C GLU A 1 2.60 13.56 -17.77
N GLU A 2 1.52 14.33 -17.61
CA GLU A 2 0.38 13.95 -16.74
C GLU A 2 -0.19 12.55 -17.05
N GLU A 3 -0.43 12.24 -18.32
CA GLU A 3 -0.92 10.93 -18.74
C GLU A 3 0.07 9.80 -18.37
N SER A 4 1.38 10.06 -18.48
CA SER A 4 2.42 9.09 -18.14
C SER A 4 2.43 8.76 -16.64
N VAL A 5 2.12 9.74 -15.77
CA VAL A 5 1.98 9.52 -14.32
C VAL A 5 0.81 8.57 -14.05
N ILE A 6 -0.33 8.79 -14.71
CA ILE A 6 -1.51 7.91 -14.59
C ILE A 6 -1.19 6.50 -15.08
N ILE A 7 -0.53 6.38 -16.24
CA ILE A 7 -0.14 5.10 -16.82
C ILE A 7 0.83 4.36 -15.90
N LEU A 8 1.86 5.04 -15.39
CA LEU A 8 2.87 4.43 -14.53
C LEU A 8 2.27 3.97 -13.20
N ARG A 9 1.36 4.75 -12.60
CA ARG A 9 0.60 4.33 -11.42
C ARG A 9 -0.16 3.04 -11.69
N GLU A 10 -0.86 2.94 -12.82
CA GLU A 10 -1.63 1.74 -13.16
C GLU A 10 -0.74 0.53 -13.41
N ILE A 11 0.40 0.70 -14.11
CA ILE A 11 1.40 -0.36 -14.26
C ILE A 11 1.82 -0.89 -12.88
N GLY A 12 2.10 0.02 -11.94
CA GLY A 12 2.42 -0.36 -10.56
C GLY A 12 1.30 -1.14 -9.88
N LYS A 13 0.05 -0.69 -10.01
CA LYS A 13 -1.11 -1.40 -9.47
C LYS A 13 -1.22 -2.83 -9.99
N GLN A 14 -1.12 -3.01 -11.30
CA GLN A 14 -1.26 -4.32 -11.95
C GLN A 14 -0.10 -5.26 -11.57
N ALA A 15 1.14 -4.74 -11.58
CA ALA A 15 2.32 -5.50 -11.18
C ALA A 15 2.23 -6.00 -9.74
N ALA A 16 1.78 -5.15 -8.82
CA ALA A 16 1.59 -5.53 -7.43
C ALA A 16 0.46 -6.55 -7.26
N THR A 17 -0.68 -6.38 -7.93
CA THR A 17 -1.80 -7.34 -7.88
C THR A 17 -1.34 -8.73 -8.32
N GLU A 18 -0.65 -8.83 -9.45
CA GLU A 18 -0.13 -10.10 -9.96
C GLU A 18 0.86 -10.76 -8.97
N SER A 19 1.72 -9.96 -8.34
CA SER A 19 2.63 -10.44 -7.29
C SER A 19 1.89 -10.91 -6.04
N CYS A 20 0.88 -10.17 -5.60
CA CYS A 20 0.05 -10.49 -4.44
C CYS A 20 -0.69 -11.81 -4.61
N GLU A 21 -1.30 -12.03 -5.77
CA GLU A 21 -2.02 -13.26 -6.09
C GLU A 21 -1.10 -14.49 -6.00
N ARG A 22 0.11 -14.40 -6.58
CA ARG A 22 1.13 -15.48 -6.49
C ARG A 22 1.59 -15.76 -5.06
N HIS A 23 1.69 -14.72 -4.22
CA HIS A 23 2.24 -14.82 -2.87
C HIS A 23 1.16 -14.69 -1.78
N THR A 24 -0.10 -15.02 -2.09
CA THR A 24 -1.25 -14.90 -1.17
C THR A 24 -0.99 -15.49 0.22
N ALA A 25 -0.24 -16.60 0.29
CA ALA A 25 0.09 -17.25 1.57
C ALA A 25 0.89 -16.35 2.52
N VAL A 26 1.77 -15.49 1.99
CA VAL A 26 2.57 -14.54 2.76
C VAL A 26 1.67 -13.46 3.36
N PHE A 27 0.77 -12.91 2.55
CA PHE A 27 -0.13 -11.83 2.97
C PHE A 27 -1.15 -12.26 4.03
N LYS A 28 -1.41 -13.56 4.21
CA LYS A 28 -2.20 -14.05 5.35
C LYS A 28 -1.54 -13.73 6.69
N TRP A 29 -0.23 -13.52 6.74
CA TRP A 29 0.51 -13.18 7.94
C TRP A 29 0.54 -11.67 8.24
N MET A 30 0.07 -10.85 7.29
CA MET A 30 0.03 -9.39 7.38
C MET A 30 -1.18 -8.88 8.17
N PRO A 31 -1.09 -7.69 8.80
CA PRO A 31 -2.16 -7.13 9.60
C PRO A 31 -3.46 -6.89 8.82
N GLY A 32 -4.60 -7.23 9.43
CA GLY A 32 -5.92 -7.19 8.78
C GLY A 32 -6.77 -5.93 9.00
N SER A 33 -6.23 -4.86 9.62
CA SER A 33 -6.97 -3.61 9.81
C SER A 33 -6.28 -2.42 9.13
N PRO A 34 -7.03 -1.43 8.61
CA PRO A 34 -6.43 -0.29 7.93
C PRO A 34 -5.42 0.49 8.78
N LYS A 35 -5.72 0.68 10.07
CA LYS A 35 -4.79 1.31 11.02
C LYS A 35 -3.47 0.54 11.12
N LYS A 36 -3.54 -0.78 11.32
CA LYS A 36 -2.32 -1.59 11.40
C LYS A 36 -1.56 -1.61 10.07
N ILE A 37 -2.22 -1.62 8.93
CA ILE A 37 -1.51 -1.54 7.63
C ILE A 37 -0.68 -0.25 7.52
N VAL A 38 -1.20 0.87 8.00
CA VAL A 38 -0.44 2.13 8.04
C VAL A 38 0.67 2.11 9.10
N GLU A 39 0.41 1.58 10.30
CA GLU A 39 1.44 1.43 11.35
C GLU A 39 2.61 0.53 10.91
N TYR A 40 2.34 -0.42 10.01
CA TYR A 40 3.31 -1.37 9.47
C TYR A 40 3.73 -0.98 8.03
N PHE A 41 3.64 0.30 7.66
CA PHE A 41 3.95 0.75 6.32
C PHE A 41 5.40 0.48 5.91
N GLU A 42 6.34 0.47 6.85
CA GLU A 42 7.73 0.09 6.61
C GLU A 42 7.86 -1.33 6.06
N LEU A 43 7.06 -2.28 6.57
CA LEU A 43 7.02 -3.64 6.04
C LEU A 43 6.43 -3.69 4.64
N LEU A 44 5.35 -2.91 4.37
CA LEU A 44 4.82 -2.78 3.00
C LEU A 44 5.86 -2.20 2.04
N TRP A 45 6.61 -1.21 2.52
CA TRP A 45 7.68 -0.56 1.77
C TRP A 45 8.76 -1.57 1.40
N VAL A 46 9.24 -2.39 2.34
CA VAL A 46 10.21 -3.45 2.06
C VAL A 46 9.65 -4.49 1.10
N VAL A 47 8.40 -4.91 1.26
CA VAL A 47 7.74 -5.88 0.35
C VAL A 47 7.69 -5.37 -1.08
N VAL A 48 7.41 -4.08 -1.28
CA VAL A 48 7.27 -3.49 -2.61
C VAL A 48 8.61 -3.08 -3.21
N PHE A 49 9.46 -2.45 -2.42
CA PHE A 49 10.69 -1.80 -2.89
C PHE A 49 11.95 -2.65 -2.69
N GLY A 50 11.89 -3.68 -1.84
CA GLY A 50 13.02 -4.56 -1.54
C GLY A 50 14.16 -3.87 -0.79
N LYS A 51 13.90 -2.71 -0.18
CA LYS A 51 14.89 -1.89 0.52
C LYS A 51 14.29 -1.25 1.76
N GLU A 52 14.99 -1.39 2.87
CA GLU A 52 14.69 -0.73 4.14
C GLU A 52 14.83 0.79 4.04
N LEU A 53 14.05 1.48 4.88
CA LEU A 53 14.21 2.91 5.10
C LEU A 53 15.30 3.13 6.15
N GLU A 54 15.98 4.28 6.07
CA GLU A 54 16.97 4.64 7.09
C GLU A 54 16.28 4.91 8.44
N GLU A 55 16.95 4.58 9.54
CA GLU A 55 16.41 4.79 10.88
C GLU A 55 16.04 6.27 11.08
N GLY A 56 14.77 6.52 11.43
CA GLY A 56 14.25 7.87 11.67
C GLY A 56 13.82 8.65 10.42
N ASP A 57 13.88 8.07 9.22
CA ASP A 57 13.43 8.74 7.99
C ASP A 57 11.91 8.71 7.82
N LEU A 58 11.24 7.74 8.43
CA LEU A 58 9.80 7.51 8.32
C LEU A 58 9.05 8.13 9.49
N THR A 59 8.06 8.97 9.17
CA THR A 59 7.19 9.60 10.16
C THR A 59 5.73 9.48 9.76
N TYR A 60 4.86 9.43 10.77
CA TYR A 60 3.43 9.24 10.62
C TYR A 60 2.66 10.32 11.36
N GLN A 61 1.59 10.79 10.75
CA GLN A 61 0.65 11.73 11.36
C GLN A 61 -0.78 11.24 11.15
N GLU A 62 -1.54 11.07 12.22
CA GLU A 62 -2.97 10.81 12.13
C GLU A 62 -3.75 12.11 11.83
N ILE A 63 -4.75 12.00 10.96
CA ILE A 63 -5.74 13.03 10.65
C ILE A 63 -7.10 12.51 11.11
N PRO A 64 -7.67 13.04 12.21
CA PRO A 64 -8.99 12.65 12.68
C PRO A 64 -10.06 12.75 11.59
N LYS A 65 -10.83 11.68 11.37
CA LYS A 65 -11.94 11.64 10.41
C LYS A 65 -13.25 11.45 11.17
N GLU A 66 -13.96 12.55 11.43
CA GLU A 66 -15.25 12.52 12.14
C GLU A 66 -16.27 11.61 11.42
N GLY A 67 -16.98 10.80 12.20
CA GLY A 67 -17.99 9.87 11.66
C GLY A 67 -17.42 8.58 11.04
N SER A 68 -16.10 8.40 11.00
CA SER A 68 -15.44 7.17 10.53
C SER A 68 -14.87 6.36 11.69
N LYS A 69 -14.79 5.03 11.52
CA LYS A 69 -14.09 4.13 12.46
C LYS A 69 -12.56 4.34 12.44
N TYR A 70 -12.03 4.77 11.30
CA TYR A 70 -10.60 4.96 11.10
C TYR A 70 -10.30 6.38 10.63
N ASN A 71 -9.18 6.92 11.12
CA ASN A 71 -8.59 8.19 10.71
C ASN A 71 -7.97 8.09 9.31
N ASP A 72 -7.67 9.24 8.71
CA ASP A 72 -6.75 9.31 7.57
C ASP A 72 -5.32 9.49 8.11
N TYR A 73 -4.30 9.26 7.28
CA TYR A 73 -2.90 9.33 7.72
C TYR A 73 -2.03 10.05 6.68
N ILE A 74 -1.05 10.79 7.17
CA ILE A 74 0.08 11.27 6.36
C ILE A 74 1.31 10.44 6.72
N ILE A 75 1.97 9.93 5.70
CA ILE A 75 3.25 9.24 5.80
C ILE A 75 4.29 10.12 5.13
N LYS A 76 5.37 10.43 5.84
CA LYS A 76 6.48 11.24 5.31
C LYS A 76 7.77 10.46 5.40
N ILE A 77 8.47 10.38 4.28
CA ILE A 77 9.80 9.79 4.14
C ILE A 77 10.76 10.92 3.80
N LYS A 78 11.68 11.19 4.71
CA LYS A 78 12.62 12.30 4.58
C LYS A 78 13.53 12.15 3.36
N SER A 79 14.24 11.03 3.25
CA SER A 79 15.13 10.77 2.12
C SER A 79 14.42 9.86 1.12
N CYS A 80 13.94 10.41 0.00
CA CYS A 80 13.26 9.61 -1.02
C CYS A 80 14.28 8.78 -1.83
N PRO A 81 14.35 7.45 -1.65
CA PRO A 81 15.32 6.63 -2.38
C PRO A 81 14.91 6.39 -3.83
N LEU A 82 13.68 6.73 -4.21
CA LEU A 82 13.20 6.67 -5.59
C LEU A 82 13.68 7.87 -6.39
N CYS A 83 13.53 9.07 -5.84
CA CYS A 83 13.90 10.28 -6.56
C CYS A 83 15.41 10.39 -6.70
N ALA A 84 16.22 10.00 -5.71
CA ALA A 84 17.67 9.73 -5.84
C ALA A 84 18.51 10.68 -6.75
N GLY A 85 18.17 11.97 -6.85
CA GLY A 85 18.86 12.92 -7.72
C GLY A 85 18.33 12.99 -9.17
N TYR A 86 17.19 12.39 -9.46
CA TYR A 86 16.44 12.54 -10.71
C TYR A 86 16.23 14.02 -11.05
N GLY A 87 16.54 14.38 -12.28
CA GLY A 87 16.62 15.75 -12.80
C GLY A 87 18.03 16.35 -12.76
N LEU A 88 19.03 15.60 -12.27
CA LEU A 88 20.44 16.01 -12.30
C LEU A 88 21.21 15.35 -13.46
N ASP A 89 20.74 14.23 -13.99
CA ASP A 89 21.37 13.54 -15.12
C ASP A 89 20.81 14.07 -16.46
N ASN A 90 21.65 14.11 -17.50
CA ASN A 90 21.24 14.54 -18.82
C ASN A 90 20.32 13.52 -19.54
N GLU A 91 20.25 12.28 -19.06
CA GLU A 91 19.32 11.25 -19.52
C GLU A 91 17.92 11.39 -18.89
N ASP A 92 17.77 12.23 -17.85
CA ASP A 92 16.48 12.52 -17.21
C ASP A 92 15.61 13.40 -18.13
N THR A 93 14.82 12.75 -18.98
CA THR A 93 14.03 13.42 -20.02
C THR A 93 12.61 13.80 -19.60
N PHE A 94 12.08 13.20 -18.53
CA PHE A 94 10.76 13.53 -18.01
C PHE A 94 10.85 14.69 -17.02
N ASP A 95 10.11 15.77 -17.27
CA ASP A 95 10.18 16.99 -16.48
C ASP A 95 8.93 17.12 -15.59
N PHE A 96 9.08 16.83 -14.30
CA PHE A 96 8.00 16.93 -13.34
C PHE A 96 7.49 18.37 -13.11
N GLN A 97 8.19 19.40 -13.59
CA GLN A 97 7.73 20.79 -13.51
C GLN A 97 6.64 21.13 -14.55
N LYS A 98 6.48 20.35 -15.64
CA LYS A 98 5.37 20.59 -16.59
C LYS A 98 4.11 19.78 -16.28
N VAL A 99 4.11 18.98 -15.22
CA VAL A 99 2.91 18.41 -14.60
C VAL A 99 2.17 19.53 -13.85
N LYS A 100 1.12 20.08 -14.45
CA LYS A 100 0.43 21.29 -13.96
C LYS A 100 -0.66 20.99 -12.95
N SER A 101 -1.26 19.81 -13.04
CA SER A 101 -2.26 19.36 -12.07
C SER A 101 -1.63 19.25 -10.69
N LYS A 102 -2.19 20.02 -9.74
CA LYS A 102 -1.77 19.98 -8.33
C LYS A 102 -2.07 18.64 -7.68
N ASP A 103 -3.09 17.95 -8.17
CA ASP A 103 -3.53 16.65 -7.68
C ASP A 103 -2.78 15.49 -8.35
N SER A 104 -1.91 15.77 -9.32
CA SER A 104 -1.08 14.76 -9.95
C SER A 104 0.09 14.37 -9.05
N GLU A 105 0.32 13.07 -8.94
CA GLU A 105 1.45 12.49 -8.24
C GLU A 105 2.80 12.85 -8.90
N GLY A 106 3.88 12.51 -8.20
CA GLY A 106 5.23 12.74 -8.67
C GLY A 106 5.87 11.46 -9.20
N PHE A 107 7.19 11.38 -9.05
CA PHE A 107 7.99 10.29 -9.57
C PHE A 107 7.71 8.96 -8.88
N ALA A 108 7.19 8.98 -7.65
CA ALA A 108 6.84 7.77 -6.92
C ALA A 108 5.48 7.18 -7.32
N CYS A 109 4.73 7.78 -8.25
CA CYS A 109 3.37 7.34 -8.62
C CYS A 109 3.22 5.83 -8.91
N GLY A 110 4.20 5.22 -9.59
CA GLY A 110 4.23 3.77 -9.82
C GLY A 110 4.33 2.97 -8.52
N LEU A 111 5.23 3.37 -7.62
CA LEU A 111 5.37 2.79 -6.29
C LEU A 111 4.10 3.01 -5.46
N THR A 112 3.51 4.20 -5.52
CA THR A 112 2.26 4.49 -4.82
C THR A 112 1.14 3.56 -5.27
N GLY A 113 1.04 3.29 -6.58
CA GLY A 113 0.12 2.30 -7.13
C GLY A 113 0.35 0.90 -6.56
N MET A 114 1.61 0.47 -6.47
CA MET A 114 1.96 -0.82 -5.87
C MET A 114 1.57 -0.91 -4.39
N LEU A 115 1.93 0.09 -3.59
CA LEU A 115 1.62 0.15 -2.16
C LEU A 115 0.11 0.10 -1.91
N GLU A 116 -0.67 0.86 -2.69
CA GLU A 116 -2.14 0.84 -2.62
C GLU A 116 -2.71 -0.55 -2.94
N SER A 117 -2.21 -1.21 -3.99
CA SER A 117 -2.65 -2.56 -4.36
C SER A 117 -2.31 -3.58 -3.28
N VAL A 118 -1.10 -3.58 -2.74
CA VAL A 118 -0.69 -4.52 -1.67
C VAL A 118 -1.55 -4.31 -0.42
N ALA A 119 -1.72 -3.06 0.02
CA ALA A 119 -2.53 -2.73 1.19
C ALA A 119 -3.98 -3.22 1.03
N ASN A 120 -4.60 -2.94 -0.11
CA ASN A 120 -5.98 -3.36 -0.36
C ASN A 120 -6.11 -4.86 -0.60
N PHE A 121 -5.10 -5.52 -1.15
CA PHE A 121 -5.07 -6.98 -1.26
C PHE A 121 -5.09 -7.63 0.12
N ILE A 122 -4.27 -7.15 1.07
CA ILE A 122 -4.27 -7.62 2.46
C ILE A 122 -5.66 -7.44 3.08
N LEU A 123 -6.27 -6.25 2.95
CA LEU A 123 -7.61 -5.99 3.47
C LEU A 123 -8.67 -6.91 2.85
N LYS A 124 -8.55 -7.18 1.55
CA LYS A 124 -9.46 -8.05 0.80
C LYS A 124 -9.40 -9.49 1.30
N ILE A 125 -8.21 -10.08 1.40
CA ILE A 125 -8.08 -11.47 1.89
C ILE A 125 -8.48 -11.61 3.37
N LYS A 126 -8.43 -10.51 4.13
CA LYS A 126 -8.88 -10.40 5.52
C LYS A 126 -10.36 -10.04 5.66
N ARG A 127 -11.09 -9.94 4.54
CA ARG A 127 -12.52 -9.60 4.48
C ARG A 127 -12.86 -8.31 5.24
N ASN A 128 -11.95 -7.34 5.19
CA ASN A 128 -12.19 -6.05 5.84
C ASN A 128 -13.14 -5.21 4.99
N ASP A 129 -14.06 -4.50 5.63
CA ASP A 129 -15.04 -3.63 4.95
C ASP A 129 -14.49 -2.26 4.54
N TYR A 130 -13.18 -2.06 4.72
CA TYR A 130 -12.50 -0.83 4.40
C TYR A 130 -11.43 -1.04 3.32
N ARG A 131 -11.13 0.05 2.62
CA ARG A 131 -10.06 0.17 1.63
C ARG A 131 -9.25 1.43 1.88
N ILE A 132 -8.00 1.43 1.45
CA ILE A 132 -7.08 2.55 1.63
C ILE A 132 -6.74 3.11 0.25
N ASN A 133 -6.96 4.41 0.06
CA ASN A 133 -6.39 5.15 -1.06
C ASN A 133 -5.05 5.72 -0.64
N ILE A 134 -3.97 5.36 -1.33
CA ILE A 134 -2.62 5.90 -1.10
C ILE A 134 -2.27 6.78 -2.28
N VAL A 135 -1.95 8.05 -2.01
CA VAL A 135 -1.64 9.04 -3.05
C VAL A 135 -0.39 9.82 -2.65
N GLU A 136 0.56 9.97 -3.57
CA GLU A 136 1.69 10.87 -3.39
C GLU A 136 1.23 12.33 -3.37
N GLN A 137 1.53 13.03 -2.27
CA GLN A 137 1.23 14.45 -2.07
C GLN A 137 2.44 15.34 -2.31
N LYS A 138 3.64 14.87 -1.97
CA LYS A 138 4.90 15.62 -2.12
C LYS A 138 5.97 14.74 -2.72
N CYS A 139 6.74 15.32 -3.63
CA CYS A 139 7.77 14.65 -4.41
C CYS A 139 9.03 15.50 -4.52
N ILE A 140 10.19 14.92 -4.26
CA ILE A 140 11.47 15.62 -4.44
C ILE A 140 11.69 15.99 -5.91
N ALA A 141 11.29 15.13 -6.85
CA ALA A 141 11.38 15.44 -8.29
C ALA A 141 10.46 16.62 -8.72
N LYS A 142 9.42 16.94 -7.93
CA LYS A 142 8.58 18.14 -8.12
C LYS A 142 9.12 19.38 -7.38
N GLY A 143 10.26 19.27 -6.68
CA GLY A 143 10.89 20.35 -5.94
C GLY A 143 10.51 20.42 -4.45
N GLU A 144 9.86 19.39 -3.90
CA GLU A 144 9.58 19.30 -2.46
C GLU A 144 10.80 18.78 -1.67
N GLU A 145 10.80 19.00 -0.35
CA GLU A 145 11.92 18.59 0.52
C GLU A 145 11.94 17.10 0.86
N SER A 146 10.82 16.39 0.64
CA SER A 146 10.63 15.01 1.07
C SER A 146 9.55 14.31 0.24
N LEU A 147 9.52 12.98 0.31
CA LEU A 147 8.41 12.17 -0.19
C LEU A 147 7.29 12.14 0.86
N GLN A 148 6.05 12.40 0.44
CA GLN A 148 4.90 12.33 1.34
C GLN A 148 3.73 11.63 0.65
N PHE A 149 3.10 10.70 1.37
CA PHE A 149 1.86 10.05 0.99
C PHE A 149 0.72 10.51 1.89
N ILE A 150 -0.49 10.56 1.33
CA ILE A 150 -1.73 10.55 2.11
C ILE A 150 -2.40 9.19 1.96
N CYS A 151 -2.77 8.59 3.07
CA CYS A 151 -3.53 7.35 3.16
C CYS A 151 -4.93 7.68 3.64
N LYS A 152 -5.89 7.70 2.72
CA LYS A 152 -7.30 7.96 3.03
C LYS A 152 -8.05 6.65 3.18
N ILE A 153 -8.81 6.51 4.25
CA ILE A 153 -9.50 5.27 4.58
C ILE A 153 -10.98 5.40 4.29
N TYR A 154 -11.48 4.48 3.47
CA TYR A 154 -12.86 4.49 2.98
C TYR A 154 -13.56 3.20 3.36
N ASP A 155 -14.82 3.30 3.77
CA ASP A 155 -15.67 2.11 3.80
C ASP A 155 -15.96 1.63 2.37
N ASN A 156 -16.49 0.41 2.22
CA ASN A 156 -16.79 -0.19 0.92
C ASN A 156 -17.74 0.65 0.04
N ILE A 157 -18.67 1.42 0.61
CA ILE A 157 -19.60 2.26 -0.15
C ILE A 157 -18.85 3.50 -0.66
N GLU A 158 -18.14 4.18 0.22
CA GLU A 158 -17.30 5.32 -0.12
C GLU A 158 -16.27 4.94 -1.20
N TRP A 159 -15.64 3.78 -1.04
CA TRP A 159 -14.65 3.24 -1.98
C TRP A 159 -15.24 3.01 -3.37
N LYS A 160 -16.40 2.34 -3.46
CA LYS A 160 -17.07 2.10 -4.76
C LYS A 160 -17.42 3.41 -5.48
N ASN A 161 -17.86 4.42 -4.74
CA ASN A 161 -18.17 5.74 -5.28
C ASN A 161 -16.90 6.47 -5.78
N LEU A 162 -15.81 6.38 -5.02
CA LEU A 162 -14.52 6.94 -5.41
C LEU A 162 -14.00 6.27 -6.69
N MET A 163 -13.96 4.94 -6.73
CA MET A 163 -13.50 4.18 -7.89
C MET A 163 -14.33 4.49 -9.13
N SER A 164 -15.66 4.57 -9.00
CA SER A 164 -16.55 4.94 -10.12
C SER A 164 -16.21 6.31 -10.71
N THR A 165 -15.83 7.28 -9.85
CA THR A 165 -15.44 8.62 -10.27
C THR A 165 -14.06 8.60 -10.97
N GLN A 166 -13.09 7.90 -10.38
CA GLN A 166 -11.75 7.75 -10.96
C GLN A 166 -11.79 7.06 -12.33
N ILE A 167 -12.65 6.06 -12.49
CA ILE A 167 -12.89 5.39 -13.78
C ILE A 167 -13.38 6.40 -14.82
N GLN A 168 -14.37 7.23 -14.49
CA GLN A 168 -14.87 8.25 -15.42
C GLN A 168 -13.78 9.24 -15.81
N ASP A 169 -12.91 9.63 -14.88
CA ASP A 169 -11.83 10.57 -15.16
C ASP A 169 -10.72 9.94 -16.03
N LYS A 170 -10.39 8.65 -15.82
CA LYS A 170 -9.48 7.88 -16.70
C LYS A 170 -10.03 7.73 -18.12
N ILE A 171 -11.35 7.47 -18.25
CA ILE A 171 -12.00 7.38 -19.57
C ILE A 171 -11.91 8.73 -20.30
N LYS A 172 -12.12 9.85 -19.60
CA LYS A 172 -11.97 11.19 -20.17
C LYS A 172 -10.52 11.50 -20.56
N SER A 173 -9.53 10.97 -19.83
CA SER A 173 -8.12 11.16 -20.15
C SER A 173 -7.61 10.31 -21.31
N GLY A 174 -8.45 9.44 -21.89
CA GLY A 174 -8.10 8.63 -23.07
C GLY A 174 -7.29 7.38 -22.77
N VAL A 175 -6.99 7.10 -21.50
CA VAL A 175 -6.19 5.97 -21.05
C VAL A 175 -7.09 4.74 -20.90
N LYS A 176 -6.84 3.69 -21.70
CA LYS A 176 -7.64 2.45 -21.69
C LYS A 176 -6.86 1.33 -21.02
N PHE A 177 -7.36 0.86 -19.88
CA PHE A 177 -6.92 -0.37 -19.23
C PHE A 177 -8.10 -1.34 -19.12
N GLU A 178 -7.84 -2.64 -19.22
CA GLU A 178 -8.83 -3.67 -18.88
C GLU A 178 -8.96 -3.70 -17.35
N GLU A 179 -10.08 -3.23 -16.83
CA GLU A 179 -10.37 -3.35 -15.40
C GLU A 179 -10.90 -4.76 -15.12
N ASN A 180 -10.13 -5.54 -14.37
CA ASN A 180 -10.67 -6.70 -13.69
C ASN A 180 -11.61 -6.18 -12.59
N LEU A 181 -12.92 -6.30 -12.81
CA LEU A 181 -13.91 -6.20 -11.74
C LEU A 181 -13.45 -7.13 -10.62
N GLU A 182 -13.19 -6.56 -9.43
CA GLU A 182 -12.59 -7.30 -8.32
C GLU A 182 -13.43 -8.55 -7.96
N ASP A 183 -12.96 -9.74 -8.35
CA ASP A 183 -13.58 -11.00 -7.93
C ASP A 183 -13.38 -11.21 -6.43
N GLU A 184 -14.43 -11.60 -5.70
CA GLU A 184 -14.34 -11.95 -4.27
C GLU A 184 -13.36 -13.12 -4.07
N VAL A 185 -12.34 -12.94 -3.24
CA VAL A 185 -11.39 -14.01 -2.92
C VAL A 185 -12.07 -15.00 -1.97
N VAL A 186 -12.53 -16.14 -2.50
CA VAL A 186 -13.16 -17.21 -1.73
C VAL A 186 -12.10 -18.15 -1.15
N GLN A 187 -11.69 -17.94 0.10
CA GLN A 187 -11.11 -18.99 0.97
C GLN A 187 -11.69 -18.88 2.39
N GLU A 188 -12.38 -19.92 2.86
CA GLU A 188 -13.44 -19.77 3.88
C GLU A 188 -13.16 -20.22 5.32
N THR A 189 -12.05 -20.86 5.69
CA THR A 189 -12.04 -21.57 7.00
C THR A 189 -10.78 -21.54 7.86
N LYS A 190 -9.69 -20.86 7.45
CA LYS A 190 -8.42 -20.81 8.23
C LYS A 190 -8.00 -19.41 8.72
N LEU A 191 -8.76 -18.36 8.43
CA LEU A 191 -8.37 -16.97 8.70
C LEU A 191 -8.59 -16.56 10.17
N ASP A 192 -9.68 -16.99 10.81
CA ASP A 192 -10.09 -16.51 12.15
C ASP A 192 -9.06 -16.69 13.28
N ILE A 193 -8.25 -17.75 13.23
CA ILE A 193 -7.23 -18.02 14.27
C ILE A 193 -5.99 -17.16 14.04
N ILE A 194 -5.60 -16.98 12.77
CA ILE A 194 -4.44 -16.18 12.37
C ILE A 194 -4.69 -14.69 12.64
N ASP A 195 -5.93 -14.23 12.37
CA ASP A 195 -6.32 -12.83 12.60
C ASP A 195 -6.25 -12.46 14.08
N LYS A 196 -6.67 -13.36 14.99
CA LYS A 196 -6.56 -13.15 16.45
C LYS A 196 -5.12 -13.15 16.95
N LEU A 197 -4.23 -13.94 16.34
CA LEU A 197 -2.81 -13.98 16.71
C LEU A 197 -2.12 -12.66 16.33
N GLN A 198 -2.38 -12.13 15.13
CA GLN A 198 -1.78 -10.89 14.62
C GLN A 198 -2.23 -9.63 15.32
N GLU A 199 -3.41 -9.63 15.95
CA GLU A 199 -3.79 -8.52 16.82
C GLU A 199 -2.81 -8.33 17.98
N VAL A 200 -2.11 -9.39 18.40
CA VAL A 200 -1.22 -9.44 19.56
C VAL A 200 0.28 -9.43 19.20
N LEU A 201 0.64 -9.66 17.93
CA LEU A 201 2.05 -9.73 17.49
C LEU A 201 2.61 -8.33 17.14
N SER A 202 3.88 -8.09 17.47
CA SER A 202 4.68 -6.91 17.09
C SER A 202 5.40 -7.12 15.75
N LEU A 203 5.88 -6.04 15.11
CA LEU A 203 6.66 -6.05 13.85
C LEU A 203 7.74 -7.14 13.84
N ASP A 204 8.61 -7.14 14.86
CA ASP A 204 9.72 -8.09 15.00
C ASP A 204 9.29 -9.57 14.93
N LYS A 205 8.09 -9.89 15.44
CA LYS A 205 7.57 -11.28 15.43
C LYS A 205 6.98 -11.66 14.09
N ILE A 206 6.48 -10.69 13.31
CA ILE A 206 5.96 -10.94 11.96
C ILE A 206 7.15 -11.20 11.02
N GLU A 207 8.24 -10.45 11.18
CA GLU A 207 9.48 -10.68 10.41
C GLU A 207 10.07 -12.07 10.67
N GLU A 208 10.17 -12.50 11.94
CA GLU A 208 10.62 -13.86 12.28
C GLU A 208 9.76 -14.95 11.61
N LEU A 209 8.44 -14.73 11.53
CA LEU A 209 7.50 -15.66 10.88
C LEU A 209 7.62 -15.68 9.35
N LEU A 210 8.11 -14.59 8.73
CA LEU A 210 8.29 -14.49 7.28
C LEU A 210 9.60 -15.15 6.81
N GLU A 211 10.58 -15.27 7.70
CA GLU A 211 11.89 -15.88 7.42
C GLU A 211 11.88 -17.42 7.51
N GLU A 212 10.90 -18.02 8.18
CA GLU A 212 10.86 -19.48 8.41
C GLU A 212 10.07 -20.27 7.35
N PRO A 213 10.48 -21.52 7.03
CA PRO A 213 9.69 -22.42 6.19
C PRO A 213 8.31 -22.67 6.80
N LEU A 214 7.27 -22.75 5.94
CA LEU A 214 5.86 -22.96 6.31
C LEU A 214 5.57 -24.14 7.27
N GLU A 215 6.48 -25.10 7.39
CA GLU A 215 6.38 -26.22 8.34
C GLU A 215 6.73 -25.81 9.77
N GLY A 216 7.76 -24.99 10.00
CA GLY A 216 8.14 -24.52 11.34
C GLY A 216 7.12 -23.56 11.96
N ILE A 217 6.43 -22.79 11.10
CA ILE A 217 5.36 -21.87 11.53
C ILE A 217 4.18 -22.63 12.17
N LYS A 218 3.85 -23.84 11.69
CA LYS A 218 2.74 -24.63 12.25
C LYS A 218 3.04 -25.12 13.68
N GLU A 219 4.30 -25.47 13.95
CA GLU A 219 4.73 -25.95 15.26
C GLU A 219 4.72 -24.82 16.28
N LYS A 220 5.25 -23.64 15.94
CA LYS A 220 5.20 -22.46 16.82
C LYS A 220 3.77 -21.96 17.09
N VAL A 221 2.89 -22.01 16.08
CA VAL A 221 1.47 -21.63 16.28
C VAL A 221 0.76 -22.64 17.20
N ALA A 222 1.09 -23.93 17.12
CA ALA A 222 0.58 -24.93 18.05
C ALA A 222 1.04 -24.66 19.49
N GLU A 223 2.33 -24.34 19.68
CA GLU A 223 2.88 -23.98 21.01
C GLU A 223 2.20 -22.73 21.58
N ILE A 224 2.02 -21.66 20.80
CA ILE A 224 1.37 -20.41 21.27
C ILE A 224 -0.11 -20.63 21.62
N ILE A 225 -0.79 -21.55 20.93
CA ILE A 225 -2.19 -21.90 21.23
C ILE A 225 -2.28 -22.73 22.51
N GLU A 226 -1.35 -23.66 22.74
CA GLU A 226 -1.28 -24.43 24.00
C GLU A 226 -0.95 -23.53 25.21
N ASP A 227 -0.11 -22.52 25.03
CA ASP A 227 0.33 -21.64 26.14
C ASP A 227 -0.74 -20.60 26.56
N LYS A 228 -1.81 -20.42 25.77
CA LYS A 228 -2.87 -19.41 25.98
C LYS A 228 -4.27 -19.98 26.23
N LEU A 229 -4.45 -21.30 26.20
CA LEU A 229 -5.68 -22.02 26.57
C LEU A 229 -5.55 -22.63 27.97
#